data_AF-A0A1I0M4V9-F1
#
_entry.id   AF-A0A1I0M4V9-F1
#
_cell.length_a   1.000
_cell.length_b   1.000
_cell.length_c   1.000
_cell.angle_alpha   90.00
_cell.angle_beta   90.00
_cell.angle_gamma   90.00
#
_symmetry.space_group_name_H-M   'P 1'
#
loop_
_entity.id
_entity.type
_entity.pdbx_description
1 polymer ?
#
loop_
_entity_poly.entity_id
_entity_poly.type
_entity_poly.pdbx_seq_one_letter_code
_entity_poly.pdbx_strand_id
1 'polypeptide(L)'
;MGMDKNVTFNVSGGQLNVASESATINATQNNGVSGDELDSIVKNILENLSELKKENAEGIIDIIDITKEELAKSQPKVSRLRNCVTLIAPMMTIANGIPVLATNLQKLQEFIMPFIK
;
A
#
# COMPACT_ATOMS: atom_id res chain seq x y z
N MET A 1 18.59 25.67 -13.94
CA MET A 1 17.55 25.89 -12.91
C MET A 1 16.78 24.60 -12.77
N GLY A 2 17.19 23.73 -11.84
CA GLY A 2 16.41 22.55 -11.46
C GLY A 2 15.75 22.88 -10.13
N MET A 3 14.53 23.41 -10.17
CA MET A 3 13.72 23.59 -8.96
C MET A 3 13.30 22.20 -8.49
N ASP A 4 14.00 21.74 -7.46
CA ASP A 4 13.55 20.70 -6.56
C ASP A 4 12.14 21.04 -6.08
N LYS A 5 11.17 20.22 -6.51
CA LYS A 5 9.80 20.29 -5.97
C LYS A 5 9.86 19.76 -4.54
N ASN A 6 9.96 20.66 -3.58
CA ASN A 6 9.92 20.33 -2.16
C ASN A 6 8.49 19.96 -1.76
N VAL A 7 8.10 18.69 -1.95
CA VAL A 7 6.83 18.16 -1.45
C VAL A 7 6.95 18.03 0.07
N THR A 8 6.20 18.86 0.79
CA THR A 8 6.18 18.82 2.26
C THR A 8 5.08 17.86 2.72
N PHE A 9 5.48 16.72 3.28
CA PHE A 9 4.57 15.76 3.90
C PHE A 9 4.45 16.10 5.39
N ASN A 10 3.29 16.61 5.82
CA ASN A 10 2.99 16.77 7.24
C ASN A 10 1.99 15.69 7.66
N VAL A 11 2.43 14.76 8.50
CA VAL A 11 1.60 13.74 9.14
C VAL A 11 1.39 14.16 10.59
N SER A 12 0.29 14.83 10.87
CA SER A 12 -0.13 15.14 12.24
C SER A 12 -1.41 14.37 12.53
N GLY A 13 -1.30 13.33 13.34
CA GLY A 13 -2.43 12.51 13.80
C GLY A 13 -3.29 11.95 12.67
N GLY A 14 -2.69 11.19 11.73
CA GLY A 14 -3.34 10.45 10.62
C GLY A 14 -4.12 11.27 9.59
N GLN A 15 -3.75 12.54 9.43
CA GLN A 15 -4.06 13.32 8.24
C GLN A 15 -2.79 13.46 7.39
N LEU A 16 -2.83 12.96 6.16
CA LEU A 16 -1.78 13.18 5.15
C LEU A 16 -2.14 14.46 4.38
N ASN A 17 -1.46 15.56 4.70
CA ASN A 17 -1.61 16.80 3.95
C ASN A 17 -0.53 16.87 2.86
N VAL A 18 -0.94 16.80 1.60
CA VAL A 18 -0.05 16.97 0.43
C VAL A 18 -0.35 18.33 -0.21
N ALA A 19 0.60 19.25 -0.12
CA ALA A 19 0.52 20.55 -0.77
C ALA A 19 1.57 20.63 -1.90
N SER A 20 1.11 20.87 -3.12
CA SER A 20 1.96 21.32 -4.24
C SER A 20 1.49 22.71 -4.64
N GLU A 21 2.44 23.64 -4.78
CA GLU A 21 2.20 25.08 -4.99
C GLU A 21 1.12 25.32 -6.07
N SER A 22 -0.03 25.84 -5.64
CA SER A 22 -1.26 26.14 -6.42
C SER A 22 -2.31 25.03 -6.65
N ALA A 23 -2.30 23.90 -5.95
CA ALA A 23 -3.42 22.94 -5.97
C ALA A 23 -4.24 22.99 -4.67
N THR A 24 -5.55 23.14 -4.82
CA THR A 24 -6.58 22.98 -3.78
C THR A 24 -6.24 21.87 -2.80
N ILE A 25 -6.20 22.17 -1.49
CA ILE A 25 -5.90 21.19 -0.44
C ILE A 25 -7.02 20.15 -0.41
N ASN A 26 -6.82 19.02 -1.08
CA ASN A 26 -7.59 17.80 -0.83
C ASN A 26 -7.06 17.19 0.46
N ALA A 27 -7.58 17.65 1.60
CA ALA A 27 -7.40 16.96 2.87
C ALA A 27 -8.23 15.67 2.83
N THR A 28 -7.64 14.56 2.41
CA THR A 28 -8.24 13.25 2.66
C THR A 28 -8.12 12.99 4.16
N GLN A 29 -9.16 13.33 4.93
CA GLN A 29 -9.28 12.94 6.33
C GLN A 29 -9.33 11.41 6.40
N ASN A 30 -8.19 10.79 6.69
CA ASN A 30 -8.03 9.34 6.70
C ASN A 30 -7.75 8.78 8.09
N ASN A 31 -8.44 9.31 9.10
CA ASN A 31 -8.07 9.08 10.50
C ASN A 31 -8.88 7.98 11.20
N GLY A 32 -9.34 6.99 10.43
CA GLY A 32 -10.07 5.82 10.93
C GLY A 32 -10.34 4.81 9.82
N VAL A 33 -10.59 5.29 8.60
CA VAL A 33 -10.94 4.43 7.45
C VAL A 33 -9.75 3.63 6.91
N SER A 34 -8.53 4.21 6.81
CA SER A 34 -7.41 3.46 6.21
C SER A 34 -6.83 2.32 7.04
N GLY A 35 -6.98 2.36 8.37
CA GLY A 35 -6.55 1.23 9.21
C GLY A 35 -7.47 0.02 8.98
N ASP A 36 -8.77 0.26 9.10
CA ASP A 36 -9.81 -0.75 8.88
C ASP A 36 -9.82 -1.28 7.44
N GLU A 37 -9.54 -0.41 6.45
CA GLU A 37 -9.43 -0.78 5.05
C GLU A 37 -8.20 -1.68 4.79
N LEU A 38 -7.02 -1.30 5.30
CA LEU A 38 -5.81 -2.12 5.15
C LEU A 38 -5.97 -3.48 5.83
N ASP A 39 -6.50 -3.52 7.05
CA ASP A 39 -6.73 -4.77 7.77
C ASP A 39 -7.74 -5.67 7.06
N SER A 40 -8.79 -5.10 6.47
CA SER A 40 -9.76 -5.83 5.65
C SER A 40 -9.12 -6.41 4.40
N ILE A 41 -8.32 -5.63 3.67
CA ILE A 41 -7.57 -6.10 2.49
C ILE A 41 -6.65 -7.26 2.88
N VAL A 42 -5.85 -7.08 3.94
CA VAL A 42 -4.90 -8.09 4.42
C VAL A 42 -5.62 -9.38 4.82
N LYS A 43 -6.70 -9.26 5.59
CA LYS A 43 -7.49 -10.43 6.01
C LYS A 43 -8.01 -11.21 4.79
N ASN A 44 -8.60 -10.52 3.83
CA ASN A 44 -9.12 -11.16 2.62
C ASN A 44 -8.01 -11.83 1.80
N ILE A 45 -6.80 -11.26 1.76
CA ILE A 45 -5.66 -11.92 1.10
C ILE A 45 -5.32 -13.22 1.84
N LEU A 46 -5.10 -13.15 3.15
CA LEU A 46 -4.69 -14.30 3.97
C LEU A 46 -5.69 -15.47 3.89
N GLU A 47 -6.99 -15.18 3.83
CA GLU A 47 -8.06 -16.18 3.70
C GLU A 47 -8.03 -16.94 2.35
N ASN A 48 -7.43 -16.36 1.30
CA ASN A 48 -7.38 -16.96 -0.05
C ASN A 48 -6.00 -17.54 -0.42
N LEU A 49 -5.04 -17.57 0.51
CA LEU A 49 -3.68 -18.09 0.24
C LEU A 49 -3.61 -19.63 0.19
N SER A 50 -4.57 -20.33 0.79
CA SER A 50 -4.57 -21.80 0.83
C SER A 50 -4.70 -22.46 -0.55
N GLU A 51 -5.16 -21.71 -1.54
CA GLU A 51 -5.29 -22.15 -2.93
C GLU A 51 -3.96 -22.04 -3.72
N LEU A 52 -2.93 -21.43 -3.14
CA LEU A 52 -1.62 -21.26 -3.73
C LEU A 52 -0.62 -22.34 -3.30
N LYS A 53 0.44 -22.49 -4.10
CA LYS A 53 1.65 -23.19 -3.64
C LYS A 53 2.23 -22.45 -2.43
N LYS A 54 2.76 -23.23 -1.48
CA LYS A 54 3.36 -22.73 -0.24
C LYS A 54 4.36 -21.59 -0.48
N GLU A 55 5.26 -21.73 -1.44
CA GLU A 55 6.26 -20.72 -1.79
C GLU A 55 5.64 -19.37 -2.18
N ASN A 56 4.53 -19.39 -2.91
CA ASN A 56 3.84 -18.17 -3.36
C ASN A 56 3.04 -17.55 -2.22
N ALA A 57 2.42 -18.39 -1.38
CA ALA A 57 1.71 -17.93 -0.19
C ALA A 57 2.67 -17.25 0.80
N GLU A 58 3.83 -17.85 1.08
CA GLU A 58 4.88 -17.28 1.92
C GLU A 58 5.38 -15.94 1.35
N GLY A 59 5.63 -15.88 0.03
CA GLY A 59 6.04 -14.64 -0.62
C GLY A 59 5.01 -13.50 -0.50
N ILE A 60 3.71 -13.81 -0.58
CA ILE A 60 2.65 -12.80 -0.37
C ILE A 60 2.59 -12.35 1.10
N ILE A 61 2.76 -13.26 2.05
CA ILE A 61 2.80 -12.94 3.49
C ILE A 61 3.96 -11.98 3.78
N ASP A 62 5.16 -12.26 3.26
CA ASP A 62 6.33 -11.40 3.45
C ASP A 62 6.08 -9.98 2.93
N ILE A 63 5.44 -9.85 1.76
CA ILE A 63 5.08 -8.54 1.18
C ILE A 63 4.08 -7.80 2.07
N ILE A 64 3.08 -8.51 2.62
CA ILE A 64 2.10 -7.94 3.56
C ILE A 64 2.82 -7.43 4.81
N ASP A 65 3.70 -8.23 5.40
CA ASP A 65 4.39 -7.88 6.63
C ASP A 65 5.29 -6.66 6.44
N ILE A 66 6.06 -6.61 5.35
CA ILE A 66 6.88 -5.43 5.01
C ILE A 66 6.00 -4.19 4.82
N THR A 67 4.86 -4.35 4.14
CA THR A 67 3.93 -3.23 3.89
C THR A 67 3.34 -2.71 5.19
N LYS A 68 2.86 -3.59 6.08
CA LYS A 68 2.31 -3.21 7.38
C LYS A 68 3.36 -2.56 8.27
N GLU A 69 4.57 -3.14 8.35
CA GLU A 69 5.67 -2.58 9.14
C GLU A 69 6.04 -1.18 8.64
N GLU A 70 6.09 -0.98 7.32
CA GLU A 70 6.47 0.31 6.75
C GLU A 70 5.40 1.38 6.94
N LEU A 71 4.12 1.03 6.77
CA LEU A 71 2.99 1.94 6.95
C LEU A 71 2.71 2.27 8.42
N ALA A 72 3.12 1.41 9.35
CA ALA A 72 3.03 1.68 10.79
C ALA A 72 4.06 2.71 11.28
N LYS A 73 5.07 3.05 10.46
CA LYS A 73 6.08 4.07 10.82
C LYS A 73 5.48 5.47 10.74
N SER A 74 5.90 6.35 11.64
CA SER A 74 5.52 7.77 11.59
C SER A 74 5.93 8.45 10.28
N GLN A 75 6.99 7.96 9.65
CA GLN A 75 7.46 8.38 8.34
C GLN A 75 7.79 7.15 7.47
N PRO A 76 6.82 6.63 6.71
CA PRO A 76 7.05 5.52 5.78
C PRO A 76 8.06 5.90 4.69
N LYS A 77 8.95 4.97 4.34
CA LYS A 77 9.94 5.15 3.28
C LYS A 77 9.32 4.82 1.92
N VAL A 78 9.23 5.84 1.06
CA VAL A 78 8.77 5.72 -0.33
C VAL A 78 9.49 4.60 -1.10
N SER A 79 10.80 4.45 -0.94
CA SER A 79 11.57 3.40 -1.64
C SER A 79 11.15 1.98 -1.24
N ARG A 80 10.78 1.77 0.03
CA ARG A 80 10.30 0.48 0.52
C ARG A 80 8.89 0.19 0.03
N LEU A 81 8.01 1.18 0.06
CA LEU A 81 6.65 1.04 -0.47
C LEU A 81 6.64 0.80 -1.99
N ARG A 82 7.54 1.45 -2.75
CA ARG A 82 7.75 1.15 -4.17
C ARG A 82 8.21 -0.29 -4.38
N ASN A 83 9.13 -0.78 -3.54
CA ASN A 83 9.56 -2.18 -3.59
C ASN A 83 8.40 -3.15 -3.35
N CYS A 84 7.51 -2.87 -2.38
CA CYS A 84 6.30 -3.68 -2.17
C CYS A 84 5.44 -3.74 -3.44
N VAL A 85 5.16 -2.61 -4.08
CA VAL A 85 4.39 -2.57 -5.33
C VAL A 85 5.05 -3.40 -6.44
N THR A 86 6.38 -3.31 -6.59
CA THR A 86 7.12 -4.14 -7.55
C THR A 86 7.00 -5.63 -7.26
N LEU A 87 6.99 -6.02 -5.99
CA LEU A 87 6.84 -7.42 -5.57
C LEU A 87 5.40 -7.95 -5.70
N ILE A 88 4.39 -7.08 -5.58
CA ILE A 88 2.97 -7.46 -5.78
C ILE A 88 2.68 -7.82 -7.25
N ALA A 89 3.31 -7.12 -8.20
CA ALA A 89 3.06 -7.31 -9.64
C ALA A 89 3.15 -8.79 -10.13
N PRO A 90 4.24 -9.54 -9.86
CA PRO A 90 4.28 -10.97 -10.23
C PRO A 90 3.25 -11.81 -9.46
N MET A 91 2.89 -11.43 -8.24
CA MET A 91 1.89 -12.15 -7.43
C MET A 91 0.49 -12.03 -8.00
N MET A 92 0.16 -10.91 -8.67
CA MET A 92 -1.11 -10.78 -9.41
C MET A 92 -1.24 -11.81 -10.54
N THR A 93 -0.15 -12.09 -11.26
CA THR A 93 -0.14 -13.12 -12.32
C THR A 93 -0.35 -14.51 -11.73
N ILE A 94 0.27 -14.80 -10.58
CA ILE A 94 0.12 -16.07 -9.86
C ILE A 94 -1.32 -16.23 -9.36
N ALA A 95 -1.92 -15.15 -8.85
CA ALA A 95 -3.28 -15.12 -8.34
C ALA A 95 -4.36 -15.05 -9.44
N ASN A 96 -4.00 -14.98 -10.73
CA ASN A 96 -4.98 -14.81 -11.81
C ASN A 96 -6.00 -15.97 -11.93
N GLY A 97 -5.68 -17.14 -11.37
CA GLY A 97 -6.62 -18.27 -11.24
C GLY A 97 -7.58 -18.17 -10.05
N ILE A 98 -7.38 -17.19 -9.15
CA ILE A 98 -8.14 -16.98 -7.91
C ILE A 98 -8.64 -15.52 -7.89
N PRO A 99 -9.80 -15.23 -8.50
CA PRO A 99 -10.25 -13.85 -8.72
C PRO A 99 -10.34 -12.98 -7.46
N VAL A 100 -10.72 -13.58 -6.33
CA VAL A 100 -10.81 -12.89 -5.04
C VAL A 100 -9.43 -12.46 -4.56
N LEU A 101 -8.44 -13.34 -4.67
CA LEU A 101 -7.06 -13.02 -4.30
C LEU A 101 -6.48 -11.94 -5.21
N ALA A 102 -6.63 -12.07 -6.53
CA ALA A 102 -6.16 -11.08 -7.50
C ALA A 102 -6.75 -9.69 -7.22
N THR A 103 -8.05 -9.63 -6.93
CA THR A 103 -8.75 -8.39 -6.58
C THR A 103 -8.19 -7.75 -5.31
N ASN A 104 -7.93 -8.54 -4.26
CA ASN A 104 -7.41 -7.98 -3.00
C ASN A 104 -5.92 -7.58 -3.10
N LEU A 105 -5.12 -8.29 -3.90
CA LEU A 105 -3.75 -7.85 -4.22
C LEU A 105 -3.74 -6.51 -4.99
N GLN A 106 -4.67 -6.33 -5.92
CA GLN A 106 -4.84 -5.04 -6.60
C GLN A 106 -5.24 -3.94 -5.62
N LYS A 107 -6.21 -4.19 -4.73
CA LYS A 107 -6.59 -3.23 -3.68
C LYS A 107 -5.41 -2.85 -2.78
N LEU A 108 -4.57 -3.81 -2.40
CA LEU A 108 -3.36 -3.54 -1.63
C LEU A 108 -2.41 -2.60 -2.40
N GLN A 109 -2.20 -2.86 -3.70
CA GLN A 109 -1.40 -1.97 -4.55
C GLN A 109 -1.99 -0.56 -4.63
N GLU A 110 -3.30 -0.45 -4.85
CA GLU A 110 -4.03 0.83 -4.91
C GLU A 110 -3.95 1.60 -3.60
N PHE A 111 -4.00 0.89 -2.47
CA PHE A 111 -3.82 1.47 -1.14
C PHE A 111 -2.40 2.04 -0.93
N ILE A 112 -1.36 1.39 -1.46
CA ILE A 112 0.04 1.85 -1.33
C ILE A 112 0.35 3.02 -2.28
N MET A 113 -0.29 3.10 -3.44
CA MET A 113 0.04 4.08 -4.49
C MET A 113 0.06 5.56 -4.05
N PRO A 114 -0.83 6.06 -3.17
CA PRO A 114 -0.78 7.44 -2.66
C PRO A 114 0.50 7.79 -1.89
N PHE A 115 1.15 6.80 -1.27
CA PHE A 115 2.35 7.00 -0.44
C PHE A 115 3.67 7.03 -1.24
N ILE A 116 3.63 6.74 -2.54
CA ILE A 116 4.83 6.64 -3.39
C ILE A 116 4.96 7.76 -4.42
N LYS A 117 4.00 8.68 -4.46
CA LYS A 117 3.96 9.83 -5.38
C LYS A 117 4.88 10.96 -4.94
#